data_AF-A0A2V7RWB9-F1
#
_entry.id   AF-A0A2V7RWB9-F1
#
_cell.length_a   1.000
_cell.length_b   1.000
_cell.length_c   1.000
_cell.angle_alpha   90.00
_cell.angle_beta   90.00
_cell.angle_gamma   90.00
#
_symmetry.space_group_name_H-M   'P 1'
#
loop_
_entity.id
_entity.type
_entity.pdbx_description
1 polymer ?
#
loop_
_entity_poly.entity_id
_entity_poly.type
_entity_poly.pdbx_seq_one_letter_code
_entity_poly.pdbx_strand_id
1 'polypeptide(L)'
;EARTNGELKLGAGTLYRSIHRMLEQGLVIESNRRPPRALDDERRRYYRLTPFATAVARAEARRLTQLVRLARARGMTPETT
;
A
#
# COMPACT_ATOMS: atom_id res chain seq x y z
N GLU A 1 6.69 5.51 -5.82
CA GLU A 1 7.80 5.96 -6.70
C GLU A 1 9.13 6.04 -5.97
N ALA A 2 9.38 7.01 -5.08
CA ALA A 2 10.70 7.12 -4.42
C ALA A 2 11.14 5.87 -3.62
N ARG A 3 10.21 5.21 -2.90
CA ARG A 3 10.48 3.96 -2.16
C ARG A 3 10.61 2.71 -3.05
N THR A 4 10.33 2.85 -4.34
CA THR A 4 10.38 1.78 -5.34
C THR A 4 11.32 2.15 -6.47
N ASN A 5 12.22 3.13 -6.29
CA ASN A 5 13.11 3.67 -7.33
C ASN A 5 12.41 3.94 -8.69
N GLY A 6 11.14 4.35 -8.66
CA GLY A 6 10.35 4.60 -9.88
C GLY A 6 9.78 3.36 -10.58
N GLU A 7 10.04 2.14 -10.11
CA GLU A 7 9.48 0.89 -10.68
C GLU A 7 7.95 0.83 -10.56
N LEU A 8 7.41 1.33 -9.45
CA LEU A 8 5.97 1.42 -9.25
C LEU A 8 5.47 2.83 -9.58
N LYS A 9 4.92 2.98 -10.78
CA LYS A 9 4.13 4.16 -11.20
C LYS A 9 2.64 3.83 -11.14
N LEU A 10 1.95 4.38 -10.15
CA LEU A 10 0.50 4.26 -10.04
C LEU A 10 -0.14 5.46 -10.72
N GLY A 11 -0.70 5.26 -11.92
CA GLY A 11 -1.55 6.28 -12.54
C GLY A 11 -2.74 6.64 -11.64
N ALA A 12 -3.18 7.90 -11.69
CA ALA A 12 -4.24 8.41 -10.81
C ALA A 12 -5.49 7.53 -10.80
N GLY A 13 -5.95 7.06 -11.97
CA GLY A 13 -7.12 6.18 -12.08
C GLY A 13 -6.94 4.82 -11.37
N THR A 14 -5.75 4.22 -11.43
CA THR A 14 -5.46 2.96 -10.73
C THR A 14 -5.35 3.17 -9.23
N LEU A 15 -4.76 4.30 -8.80
CA LEU A 15 -4.69 4.66 -7.38
C LEU A 15 -6.09 4.80 -6.77
N TYR A 16 -6.98 5.58 -7.40
CA TYR A 16 -8.33 5.79 -6.88
C TYR A 16 -9.15 4.50 -6.84
N ARG A 17 -9.04 3.64 -7.87
CA ARG A 17 -9.69 2.32 -7.85
C ARG A 17 -9.17 1.43 -6.71
N SER A 18 -7.86 1.43 -6.46
CA SER A 18 -7.28 0.68 -5.34
C SER A 18 -7.78 1.19 -3.99
N ILE A 19 -7.87 2.52 -3.81
CA ILE A 19 -8.41 3.11 -2.59
C ILE A 19 -9.89 2.72 -2.40
N HIS A 20 -10.71 2.81 -3.46
CA HIS A 20 -12.11 2.41 -3.40
C HIS A 20 -12.28 0.97 -2.96
N ARG A 21 -11.53 0.05 -3.57
CA ARG A 21 -11.55 -1.37 -3.19
C ARG A 21 -11.12 -1.58 -1.73
N MET A 22 -10.11 -0.85 -1.26
CA MET A 22 -9.68 -0.94 0.14
C MET A 22 -10.74 -0.40 1.11
N LEU A 23 -11.54 0.60 0.71
CA LEU A 23 -12.69 1.08 1.50
C LEU A 23 -13.77 0.00 1.58
N GLU A 24 -14.17 -0.58 0.43
CA GLU A 24 -15.18 -1.64 0.37
C GLU A 24 -14.78 -2.88 1.20
N GLN A 25 -13.48 -3.19 1.23
CA GLN A 25 -12.92 -4.30 2.01
C GLN A 25 -12.68 -3.96 3.49
N GLY A 26 -12.97 -2.74 3.95
CA GLY A 26 -12.74 -2.31 5.32
C GLY A 26 -11.25 -2.24 5.71
N LEU A 27 -10.36 -2.14 4.72
CA LEU A 27 -8.92 -2.04 4.94
C LEU A 27 -8.50 -0.60 5.29
N VAL A 28 -9.13 0.38 4.65
CA VAL A 28 -8.95 1.80 4.97
C VAL A 28 -10.27 2.42 5.35
N ILE A 29 -10.19 3.51 6.09
CA ILE A 29 -11.32 4.40 6.38
C ILE A 29 -10.91 5.85 6.14
N GLU A 30 -11.87 6.70 5.79
CA GLU A 30 -11.65 8.14 5.72
C GLU A 30 -11.32 8.68 7.12
N SER A 31 -10.33 9.57 7.18
CA SER A 31 -9.82 10.19 8.40
C SER A 31 -10.22 11.66 8.42
N ASN A 32 -10.97 12.03 9.46
CA ASN A 32 -11.28 13.44 9.75
C ASN A 32 -10.09 14.20 10.33
N ARG A 33 -9.01 13.50 10.70
CA ARG A 33 -7.76 14.13 11.15
C ARG A 33 -7.09 14.78 9.94
N ARG A 34 -7.07 16.11 9.94
CA ARG A 34 -6.43 16.95 8.93
C ARG A 34 -5.22 17.66 9.51
N PRO A 35 -4.19 17.97 8.70
CA PRO A 35 -3.10 18.84 9.12
C PRO A 35 -3.62 20.27 9.41
N PRO A 36 -2.82 21.14 10.04
CA PRO A 36 -3.17 22.54 10.22
C PRO A 36 -3.53 23.20 8.89
N ARG A 37 -4.50 24.13 8.88
CA ARG A 37 -5.05 24.76 7.66
C ARG A 37 -4.01 25.30 6.69
N ALA A 38 -2.88 25.82 7.20
CA ALA A 38 -1.79 26.33 6.37
C ALA A 38 -1.11 25.26 5.47
N LEU A 39 -1.30 23.98 5.78
CA LEU A 39 -0.77 22.83 5.06
C LEU A 39 -1.88 21.90 4.54
N ASP A 40 -3.14 22.29 4.74
CA ASP A 40 -4.31 21.50 4.36
C ASP A 40 -4.83 21.94 2.99
N ASP A 41 -5.21 20.98 2.18
CA ASP A 41 -5.95 21.21 0.95
C ASP A 41 -7.36 20.68 1.19
N GLU A 42 -8.36 21.56 1.10
CA GLU A 42 -9.76 21.23 1.41
C GLU A 42 -10.31 20.09 0.52
N ARG A 43 -9.73 19.89 -0.67
CA ARG A 43 -10.12 18.84 -1.62
C ARG A 43 -9.48 17.49 -1.30
N ARG A 44 -8.46 17.45 -0.44
CA ARG A 44 -7.71 16.24 -0.14
C ARG A 44 -8.46 15.39 0.89
N ARG A 45 -8.77 14.16 0.50
CA ARG A 45 -9.28 13.12 1.41
C ARG A 45 -8.12 12.38 2.04
N TYR A 46 -8.15 12.27 3.37
CA TYR A 46 -7.16 11.51 4.13
C TYR A 46 -7.73 10.15 4.50
N TYR A 47 -6.89 9.12 4.44
CA TYR A 47 -7.26 7.75 4.79
C TYR A 47 -6.32 7.21 5.85
N ARG A 48 -6.82 6.32 6.70
CA ARG A 48 -6.00 5.57 7.66
C ARG A 48 -6.29 4.08 7.56
N LEU A 49 -5.30 3.27 7.90
CA LEU A 49 -5.48 1.81 8.01
C LEU A 49 -6.38 1.47 9.18
N THR A 50 -7.21 0.45 9.02
CA THR A 50 -7.92 -0.19 10.11
C THR A 50 -7.00 -1.18 10.86
N PRO A 51 -7.36 -1.61 12.08
CA PRO A 51 -6.67 -2.72 12.74
C PRO A 51 -6.68 -3.99 11.87
N PHE A 52 -7.79 -4.25 11.17
CA PHE A 52 -7.92 -5.34 10.21
C PHE A 52 -6.90 -5.23 9.07
N ALA A 53 -6.77 -4.05 8.44
CA ALA A 53 -5.74 -3.88 7.41
C ALA A 53 -4.32 -4.08 7.92
N THR A 54 -4.03 -3.68 9.16
CA THR A 54 -2.71 -3.91 9.74
C THR A 54 -2.44 -5.41 9.90
N ALA A 55 -3.44 -6.19 10.32
CA ALA A 55 -3.33 -7.65 10.40
C ALA A 55 -3.15 -8.27 8.99
N VAL A 56 -3.94 -7.84 8.02
CA VAL A 56 -3.85 -8.28 6.61
C VAL A 56 -2.48 -7.97 6.02
N ALA A 57 -1.97 -6.74 6.18
CA ALA A 57 -0.67 -6.34 5.68
C ALA A 57 0.47 -7.16 6.30
N ARG A 58 0.38 -7.48 7.60
CA ARG A 58 1.35 -8.38 8.26
C ARG A 58 1.28 -9.80 7.72
N ALA A 59 0.08 -10.33 7.51
CA ALA A 59 -0.10 -11.67 6.93
C ALA A 59 0.46 -11.73 5.50
N GLU A 60 0.19 -10.71 4.69
CA GLU A 60 0.66 -10.64 3.32
C GLU A 60 2.18 -10.50 3.24
N ALA A 61 2.78 -9.68 4.11
CA ALA A 61 4.23 -9.58 4.20
C ALA A 61 4.88 -10.94 4.51
N ARG A 62 4.31 -11.72 5.45
CA ARG A 62 4.80 -13.08 5.75
C ARG A 62 4.66 -14.01 4.55
N ARG A 63 3.53 -13.97 3.84
CA ARG A 63 3.27 -14.76 2.64
C ARG A 63 4.32 -14.46 1.55
N LEU A 64 4.56 -13.18 1.27
CA LEU A 64 5.55 -12.74 0.29
C LEU A 64 6.98 -13.18 0.69
N THR A 65 7.36 -13.05 1.96
CA THR A 65 8.64 -13.55 2.46
C THR A 65 8.80 -15.06 2.24
N GLN A 66 7.75 -15.85 2.52
CA GLN A 66 7.77 -17.29 2.29
C GLN A 66 7.92 -17.64 0.81
N LEU A 67 7.21 -16.94 -0.08
CA LEU A 67 7.32 -17.14 -1.52
C LEU A 67 8.71 -16.81 -2.05
N VAL A 68 9.28 -15.68 -1.63
CA VAL A 68 10.66 -15.31 -2.01
C VAL A 68 11.66 -16.34 -1.50
N ARG A 69 11.47 -16.87 -0.28
CA ARG A 69 12.32 -17.95 0.26
C ARG A 69 12.24 -19.21 -0.60
N LEU A 70 11.04 -19.62 -1.01
CA LEU A 70 10.85 -20.79 -1.88
C LEU A 70 11.45 -20.60 -3.27
N ALA A 71 11.30 -19.40 -3.84
CA ALA A 71 11.90 -19.04 -5.13
C ALA A 71 13.44 -19.16 -5.07
N ARG A 72 14.06 -18.57 -4.04
CA ARG A 72 15.51 -18.65 -3.81
C ARG A 72 16.00 -20.10 -3.63
N ALA A 73 15.26 -20.93 -2.90
CA ALA A 73 15.59 -22.36 -2.73
C ALA A 73 15.57 -23.15 -4.05
N ARG A 74 14.88 -22.64 -5.07
CA ARG A 74 14.84 -23.21 -6.43
C ARG A 74 15.83 -22.53 -7.39
N GLY A 75 16.76 -21.72 -6.88
CA GLY A 75 17.75 -21.01 -7.70
C GLY A 75 17.20 -19.76 -8.39
N MET A 76 15.97 -19.31 -8.09
CA MET A 76 15.44 -18.06 -8.61
C MET A 76 15.93 -16.90 -7.74
N THR A 77 17.02 -16.27 -8.15
CA THR A 77 17.53 -15.05 -7.54
C THR A 77 17.04 -13.82 -8.33
N PRO A 78 16.76 -12.69 -7.68
CA PRO A 78 16.55 -11.44 -8.39
C PRO A 78 17.78 -11.13 -9.26
N GLU A 79 17.58 -10.70 -10.50
CA GLU A 79 18.66 -10.13 -11.31
C GLU A 79 19.16 -8.88 -10.60
N THR A 80 20.44 -8.83 -10.24
CA THR A 80 21.06 -7.62 -9.70
C THR A 80 21.16 -6.62 -10.86
N THR A 81 20.26 -5.63 -10.89
CA THR A 81 20.40 -4.46 -11.75
C THR A 81 21.13 -3.36 -10.99
#